data_AF-Q5ISW5-F1
#
_entry.id   AF-Q5ISW5-F1
#
_cell.length_a   1.000
_cell.length_b   1.000
_cell.length_c   1.000
_cell.angle_alpha   90.00
_cell.angle_beta   90.00
_cell.angle_gamma   90.00
#
_symmetry.space_group_name_H-M   'P 1'
#
loop_
_entity.id
_entity.type
_entity.pdbx_description
1 polymer ?
#
loop_
_entity_poly.entity_id
_entity_poly.type
_entity_poly.pdbx_seq_one_letter_code
_entity_poly.pdbx_strand_id
1 'polypeptide(L)'
;MNPNMNMMQMSGPPMMQVSPMMQSSPQPMMPTGPPGPVPMQQQHQQQQQQQQQQQQQQQQQAEKLDNISRVKSLLGPLRESMFLTIRSSAFTLQQNNLADNLKRDTGGHGHVPRFDKHLEDFYACCDQMELHLKTAIQCMQQLTSSQHYLPGAVTAMRMENFMQDNPAGPIPYPTYLNTVRVHVQSAKDIHDTLISAAQNISQAD
;
A
#
# COMPACT_ATOMS: atom_id res chain seq x y z
N MET A 1 31.93 26.72 21.74
CA MET A 1 32.03 26.05 23.04
C MET A 1 30.70 25.36 23.33
N ASN A 2 30.65 24.04 23.11
CA ASN A 2 29.68 23.12 23.72
C ASN A 2 30.05 22.95 25.21
N PRO A 3 29.35 22.13 26.03
CA PRO A 3 28.08 21.41 25.86
C PRO A 3 27.19 21.51 27.13
N ASN A 4 26.04 20.81 27.22
CA ASN A 4 25.91 19.58 28.04
C ASN A 4 24.44 19.16 28.34
N MET A 5 24.17 17.87 28.10
CA MET A 5 23.30 16.86 28.79
C MET A 5 21.90 17.29 29.33
N ASN A 6 20.83 16.50 29.24
CA ASN A 6 20.75 15.09 29.62
C ASN A 6 19.36 14.44 29.34
N MET A 7 19.38 13.10 29.20
CA MET A 7 18.36 12.05 29.51
C MET A 7 16.96 12.08 28.85
N MET A 8 16.65 11.12 27.96
CA MET A 8 16.12 9.76 28.22
C MET A 8 14.67 9.73 28.78
N GLN A 9 13.70 9.36 27.93
CA GLN A 9 12.44 8.76 28.36
C GLN A 9 12.08 7.58 27.45
N MET A 10 11.87 6.43 28.08
CA MET A 10 11.53 5.14 27.48
C MET A 10 10.07 5.08 27.01
N SER A 11 9.85 4.44 25.86
CA SER A 11 8.54 4.06 25.34
C SER A 11 8.44 2.53 25.24
N GLY A 12 7.57 1.92 26.07
CA GLY A 12 7.18 0.51 25.98
C GLY A 12 5.93 0.32 25.10
N PRO A 13 5.65 -0.91 24.61
CA PRO A 13 4.54 -1.17 23.70
C PRO A 13 3.22 -1.47 24.45
N PRO A 14 2.05 -1.14 23.88
CA PRO A 14 0.77 -1.44 24.51
C PRO A 14 0.31 -2.88 24.24
N MET A 15 -0.32 -3.47 25.25
CA MET A 15 -0.91 -4.81 25.24
C MET A 15 -2.22 -4.88 24.43
N MET A 16 -2.43 -6.04 23.80
CA MET A 16 -3.67 -6.43 23.13
C MET A 16 -4.84 -6.54 24.11
N GLN A 17 -5.93 -5.84 23.81
CA GLN A 17 -7.23 -6.02 24.46
C GLN A 17 -8.11 -6.90 23.57
N VAL A 18 -8.44 -8.09 24.07
CA VAL A 18 -9.34 -9.07 23.43
C VAL A 18 -10.66 -9.06 24.19
N SER A 19 -11.77 -8.76 23.51
CA SER A 19 -13.16 -9.13 23.86
C SER A 19 -14.07 -8.67 22.72
N PRO A 20 -15.05 -9.48 22.27
CA PRO A 20 -16.31 -9.53 23.03
C PRO A 20 -17.03 -10.90 23.03
N MET A 21 -17.70 -11.22 24.13
CA MET A 21 -18.73 -12.27 24.21
C MET A 21 -19.91 -11.77 25.07
N MET A 22 -21.02 -11.39 24.43
CA MET A 22 -22.41 -11.33 24.94
C MET A 22 -23.27 -11.23 23.67
N GLN A 23 -24.12 -12.15 23.23
CA GLN A 23 -25.09 -13.08 23.84
C GLN A 23 -26.15 -12.39 24.71
N SER A 24 -27.22 -11.93 24.06
CA SER A 24 -28.58 -11.93 24.64
C SER A 24 -29.65 -11.72 23.55
N SER A 25 -30.78 -12.37 23.80
CA SER A 25 -31.83 -12.83 22.88
C SER A 25 -32.92 -11.78 22.56
N PRO A 26 -33.74 -11.99 21.50
CA PRO A 26 -34.90 -11.14 21.22
C PRO A 26 -36.15 -11.64 21.96
N GLN A 27 -36.92 -10.71 22.56
CA GLN A 27 -38.31 -10.94 22.97
C GLN A 27 -39.24 -9.85 22.40
N PRO A 28 -40.46 -10.19 21.94
CA PRO A 28 -41.35 -9.28 21.22
C PRO A 28 -42.54 -8.77 22.06
N MET A 29 -43.10 -7.61 21.63
CA MET A 29 -44.51 -7.14 21.79
C MET A 29 -45.03 -6.89 23.23
N MET A 30 -45.80 -5.85 23.60
CA MET A 30 -46.91 -5.07 23.01
C MET A 30 -47.18 -3.80 23.90
N PRO A 31 -48.15 -2.90 23.58
CA PRO A 31 -47.96 -1.44 23.62
C PRO A 31 -48.78 -0.67 24.68
N THR A 32 -48.68 0.66 24.58
CA THR A 32 -49.59 1.73 25.07
C THR A 32 -49.35 2.29 26.48
N GLY A 33 -48.56 3.38 26.52
CA GLY A 33 -48.53 4.36 27.60
C GLY A 33 -48.05 5.72 27.03
N PRO A 34 -48.60 6.86 27.48
CA PRO A 34 -48.26 8.17 26.93
C PRO A 34 -46.82 8.56 27.30
N PRO A 35 -45.97 9.02 26.34
CA PRO A 35 -44.59 9.33 26.64
C PRO A 35 -44.50 10.72 27.28
N GLY A 36 -44.05 10.77 28.53
CA GLY A 36 -43.55 11.99 29.16
C GLY A 36 -42.30 12.52 28.43
N PRO A 37 -41.91 13.79 28.67
CA PRO A 37 -40.79 14.43 27.98
C PRO A 37 -39.47 13.76 28.38
N VAL A 38 -38.99 12.82 27.57
CA VAL A 38 -37.66 12.23 27.69
C VAL A 38 -36.61 13.17 27.06
N PRO A 39 -35.42 13.30 27.65
CA PRO A 39 -34.44 14.31 27.29
C PRO A 39 -33.87 14.05 25.88
N MET A 40 -34.22 14.91 24.92
CA MET A 40 -33.78 14.88 23.52
C MET A 40 -32.28 15.18 23.31
N GLN A 41 -31.47 15.21 24.38
CA GLN A 41 -30.07 15.65 24.32
C GLN A 41 -29.07 14.50 24.12
N GLN A 42 -29.50 13.23 24.17
CA GLN A 42 -28.59 12.09 23.99
C GLN A 42 -28.54 11.54 22.56
N GLN A 43 -29.46 11.95 21.68
CA GLN A 43 -29.52 11.44 20.30
C GLN A 43 -28.61 12.20 19.31
N HIS A 44 -28.13 13.39 19.66
CA HIS A 44 -27.21 14.16 18.81
C HIS A 44 -25.73 13.74 18.95
N GLN A 45 -25.37 12.96 19.97
CA GLN A 45 -23.98 12.56 20.21
C GLN A 45 -23.58 11.28 19.45
N GLN A 46 -24.54 10.47 19.00
CA GLN A 46 -24.29 9.29 18.18
C GLN A 46 -24.08 9.60 16.69
N GLN A 47 -24.62 10.72 16.19
CA GLN A 47 -24.49 11.10 14.78
C GLN A 47 -23.11 11.71 14.44
N GLN A 48 -22.43 12.33 15.42
CA GLN A 48 -21.07 12.87 15.23
C GLN A 48 -19.98 11.79 15.16
N GLN A 49 -20.19 10.61 15.77
CA GLN A 49 -19.22 9.51 15.68
C GLN A 49 -19.21 8.81 14.31
N GLN A 50 -20.32 8.84 13.57
CA GLN A 50 -20.36 8.26 12.21
C GLN A 50 -19.66 9.12 11.16
N GLN A 51 -19.57 10.44 11.36
CA GLN A 51 -18.87 11.33 10.42
C GLN A 51 -17.34 11.25 10.53
N GLN A 52 -16.79 10.88 11.70
CA GLN A 52 -15.34 10.71 11.87
C GLN A 52 -14.79 9.43 11.23
N GLN A 53 -15.62 8.39 11.05
CA GLN A 53 -15.20 7.17 10.34
C GLN A 53 -15.10 7.35 8.82
N GLN A 54 -15.83 8.30 8.22
CA GLN A 54 -15.70 8.57 6.77
C GLN A 54 -14.39 9.26 6.40
N GLN A 55 -13.77 10.03 7.32
CA GLN A 55 -12.50 10.71 7.04
C GLN A 55 -11.29 9.76 7.04
N GLN A 56 -11.32 8.66 7.81
CA GLN A 56 -10.25 7.64 7.75
C GLN A 56 -10.28 6.81 6.45
N GLN A 57 -11.42 6.72 5.76
CA GLN A 57 -11.51 6.02 4.47
C GLN A 57 -10.82 6.76 3.33
N GLN A 58 -10.78 8.09 3.35
CA GLN A 58 -10.02 8.84 2.35
C GLN A 58 -8.50 8.69 2.52
N GLN A 59 -8.01 8.35 3.72
CA GLN A 59 -6.59 8.07 3.92
C GLN A 59 -6.14 6.75 3.26
N GLN A 60 -7.01 5.74 3.14
CA GLN A 60 -6.68 4.51 2.41
C GLN A 60 -6.60 4.69 0.88
N GLN A 61 -7.25 5.73 0.33
CA GLN A 61 -6.99 6.13 -1.07
C GLN A 61 -5.71 6.96 -1.21
N ALA A 62 -5.28 7.67 -0.18
CA ALA A 62 -3.97 8.33 -0.17
C ALA A 62 -2.81 7.31 -0.11
N GLU A 63 -3.03 6.11 0.44
CA GLU A 63 -2.07 4.99 0.35
C GLU A 63 -1.85 4.51 -1.10
N LYS A 64 -2.81 4.68 -2.04
CA LYS A 64 -2.56 4.43 -3.48
C LYS A 64 -1.51 5.36 -4.09
N LEU A 65 -1.18 6.46 -3.40
CA LEU A 65 -0.08 7.37 -3.74
C LEU A 65 1.18 7.11 -2.88
N ASP A 66 1.23 6.03 -2.09
CA ASP A 66 2.42 5.71 -1.29
C ASP A 66 3.59 5.40 -2.19
N ASN A 67 3.46 4.57 -3.24
CA ASN A 67 4.57 4.28 -4.15
C ASN A 67 5.19 5.53 -4.78
N ILE A 68 4.37 6.49 -5.22
CA ILE A 68 4.88 7.76 -5.77
C ILE A 68 5.54 8.60 -4.68
N SER A 69 4.97 8.62 -3.47
CA SER A 69 5.54 9.32 -2.32
C SER A 69 6.86 8.69 -1.87
N ARG A 70 6.99 7.36 -1.93
CA ARG A 70 8.21 6.60 -1.67
C ARG A 70 9.30 6.95 -2.67
N VAL A 71 8.99 6.99 -3.98
CA VAL A 71 9.93 7.44 -5.02
C VAL A 71 10.41 8.87 -4.73
N LYS A 72 9.50 9.78 -4.35
CA LYS A 72 9.87 11.15 -3.98
C LYS A 72 10.78 11.19 -2.74
N SER A 73 10.53 10.34 -1.75
CA SER A 73 11.35 10.25 -0.53
C SER A 73 12.77 9.73 -0.82
N LEU A 74 12.94 8.92 -1.88
CA LEU A 74 14.23 8.38 -2.31
C LEU A 74 15.08 9.39 -3.10
N LEU A 75 14.53 10.52 -3.55
CA LEU A 75 15.30 11.53 -4.30
C LEU A 75 16.47 12.13 -3.50
N GLY A 76 16.31 12.30 -2.19
CA GLY A 76 17.39 12.75 -1.31
C GLY A 76 18.52 11.73 -1.22
N PRO A 77 18.23 10.49 -0.76
CA PRO A 77 19.19 9.38 -0.76
C PRO A 77 19.88 9.14 -2.10
N LEU A 78 19.15 9.21 -3.21
CA LEU A 78 19.72 9.06 -4.56
C LEU A 78 20.78 10.12 -4.87
N ARG A 79 20.49 11.39 -4.56
CA ARG A 79 21.44 12.48 -4.78
C ARG A 79 22.69 12.31 -3.93
N GLU A 80 22.53 11.89 -2.68
CA GLU A 80 23.64 11.66 -1.75
C GLU A 80 24.50 10.49 -2.20
N SER A 81 23.91 9.32 -2.49
CA SER A 81 24.65 8.14 -2.93
C SER A 81 25.38 8.39 -4.26
N MET A 82 24.75 9.11 -5.19
CA MET A 82 25.39 9.54 -6.44
C MET A 82 26.59 10.45 -6.17
N PHE A 83 26.44 11.47 -5.31
CA PHE A 83 27.52 12.38 -4.94
C PHE A 83 28.70 11.64 -4.31
N LEU A 84 28.43 10.75 -3.34
CA LEU A 84 29.45 9.96 -2.66
C LEU A 84 30.16 8.99 -3.62
N THR A 85 29.43 8.39 -4.56
CA THR A 85 29.98 7.51 -5.60
C THR A 85 30.96 8.27 -6.49
N ILE A 86 30.57 9.44 -7.00
CA ILE A 86 31.44 10.28 -7.85
C ILE A 86 32.67 10.75 -7.07
N ARG A 87 32.48 11.23 -5.84
CA ARG A 87 33.57 11.73 -4.99
C ARG A 87 34.57 10.61 -4.65
N SER A 88 34.09 9.43 -4.29
CA SER A 88 34.96 8.30 -3.98
C SER A 88 35.66 7.76 -5.21
N SER A 89 35.00 7.73 -6.38
CA SER A 89 35.63 7.39 -7.66
C SER A 89 36.80 8.31 -7.99
N ALA A 90 36.61 9.64 -7.88
CA ALA A 90 37.66 10.62 -8.11
C ALA A 90 38.85 10.43 -7.15
N PHE A 91 38.57 10.15 -5.88
CA PHE A 91 39.61 9.86 -4.89
C PHE A 91 40.39 8.58 -5.23
N THR A 92 39.70 7.51 -5.61
CA THR A 92 40.32 6.25 -6.06
C THR A 92 41.21 6.46 -7.29
N LEU A 93 40.76 7.22 -8.29
CA LEU A 93 41.56 7.54 -9.47
C LEU A 93 42.81 8.36 -9.15
N GLN A 94 42.70 9.33 -8.23
CA GLN A 94 43.84 10.12 -7.77
C GLN A 94 44.83 9.26 -6.98
N GLN A 95 44.34 8.36 -6.12
CA GLN A 95 45.18 7.43 -5.37
C GLN A 95 45.94 6.47 -6.31
N ASN A 96 45.25 5.92 -7.31
CA ASN A 96 45.86 5.06 -8.32
C ASN A 96 46.95 5.81 -9.11
N ASN A 97 46.68 7.06 -9.53
CA ASN A 97 47.67 7.91 -10.18
C ASN A 97 48.92 8.13 -9.31
N LEU A 98 48.76 8.38 -8.00
CA LEU A 98 49.89 8.56 -7.09
C LEU A 98 50.70 7.26 -6.90
N ALA A 99 50.03 6.11 -6.88
CA ALA A 99 50.68 4.80 -6.80
C ALA A 99 51.51 4.48 -8.05
N ASP A 100 51.01 4.82 -9.24
CA ASP A 100 51.70 4.64 -10.53
C ASP A 100 52.95 5.53 -10.66
N ASN A 101 52.92 6.73 -10.05
CA ASN A 101 54.04 7.67 -10.06
C ASN A 101 55.23 7.28 -9.15
N LEU A 102 55.32 6.03 -8.67
CA LEU A 102 56.35 5.51 -7.75
C LEU A 102 56.56 6.33 -6.45
N LYS A 103 55.67 7.26 -6.10
CA LYS A 103 55.71 8.04 -4.85
C LYS A 103 55.18 7.23 -3.65
N ARG A 104 55.59 5.97 -3.52
CA ARG A 104 55.21 5.13 -2.37
C ARG A 104 56.12 5.44 -1.20
N ASP A 105 55.68 6.35 -0.35
CA ASP A 105 55.90 6.16 1.08
C ASP A 105 54.88 5.09 1.54
N THR A 106 55.36 3.86 1.57
CA THR A 106 54.75 2.69 2.20
C THR A 106 54.58 2.96 3.70
N GLY A 107 53.48 3.60 4.11
CA GLY A 107 53.29 3.96 5.52
C GLY A 107 51.85 4.04 6.05
N GLY A 108 50.84 3.56 5.33
CA GLY A 108 49.45 3.74 5.76
C GLY A 108 48.47 2.71 5.23
N HIS A 109 48.67 1.44 5.58
CA HIS A 109 47.61 0.44 5.54
C HIS A 109 46.44 0.89 6.45
N GLY A 110 45.43 1.56 5.88
CA GLY A 110 44.28 1.95 6.66
C GLY A 110 43.23 2.68 5.83
N HIS A 111 42.05 2.07 5.74
CA HIS A 111 40.81 2.65 5.23
C HIS A 111 40.53 2.41 3.73
N VAL A 112 40.30 1.16 3.33
CA VAL A 112 38.96 0.51 3.18
C VAL A 112 38.19 0.99 1.94
N PRO A 113 37.73 0.09 1.03
CA PRO A 113 37.16 0.45 -0.28
C PRO A 113 35.83 1.18 -0.08
N ARG A 114 35.88 2.52 -0.05
CA ARG A 114 34.67 3.35 0.09
C ARG A 114 33.86 3.39 -1.20
N PHE A 115 34.51 3.20 -2.35
CA PHE A 115 33.86 3.28 -3.65
C PHE A 115 32.80 2.20 -3.84
N ASP A 116 33.16 0.92 -3.64
CA ASP A 116 32.23 -0.20 -3.86
C ASP A 116 30.98 -0.07 -2.99
N LYS A 117 31.14 0.35 -1.73
CA LYS A 117 30.02 0.61 -0.83
C LYS A 117 29.11 1.73 -1.35
N HIS A 118 29.68 2.87 -1.77
CA HIS A 118 28.86 3.98 -2.28
C HIS A 118 28.16 3.61 -3.59
N LEU A 119 28.82 2.81 -4.43
CA LEU A 119 28.24 2.28 -5.66
C LEU A 119 27.09 1.32 -5.38
N GLU A 120 27.24 0.42 -4.39
CA GLU A 120 26.18 -0.47 -3.93
C GLU A 120 24.98 0.32 -3.39
N ASP A 121 25.21 1.33 -2.54
CA ASP A 121 24.16 2.22 -2.03
C ASP A 121 23.42 2.97 -3.18
N PHE A 122 24.14 3.36 -4.24
CA PHE A 122 23.56 3.98 -5.41
C PHE A 122 22.65 3.03 -6.19
N TYR A 123 23.12 1.81 -6.49
CA TYR A 123 22.31 0.80 -7.18
C TYR A 123 21.10 0.38 -6.35
N ALA A 124 21.27 0.15 -5.04
CA ALA A 124 20.17 -0.20 -4.14
C ALA A 124 19.07 0.88 -4.12
N CYS A 125 19.44 2.16 -4.20
CA CYS A 125 18.48 3.26 -4.30
C CYS A 125 17.72 3.24 -5.63
N CYS A 126 18.42 3.03 -6.75
CA CYS A 126 17.83 2.89 -8.08
C CYS A 126 16.83 1.71 -8.14
N ASP A 127 17.20 0.55 -7.60
CA ASP A 127 16.35 -0.65 -7.57
C ASP A 127 15.05 -0.41 -6.80
N GLN A 128 15.11 0.26 -5.65
CA GLN A 128 13.92 0.61 -4.89
C GLN A 128 13.01 1.58 -5.65
N MET A 129 13.58 2.58 -6.32
CA MET A 129 12.79 3.50 -7.15
C MET A 129 12.13 2.76 -8.31
N GLU A 130 12.86 1.87 -8.98
CA GLU A 130 12.32 1.05 -10.07
C GLU A 130 11.17 0.17 -9.59
N LEU A 131 11.31 -0.51 -8.44
CA LEU A 131 10.28 -1.35 -7.85
C LEU A 131 9.00 -0.55 -7.56
N HIS A 132 9.12 0.61 -6.92
CA HIS A 132 7.97 1.46 -6.61
C HIS A 132 7.29 1.99 -7.88
N LEU A 133 8.07 2.39 -8.90
CA LEU A 133 7.52 2.86 -10.17
C LEU A 133 6.81 1.73 -10.93
N LYS A 134 7.39 0.54 -11.01
CA LYS A 134 6.74 -0.66 -11.59
C LYS A 134 5.43 -0.98 -10.87
N THR A 135 5.44 -0.95 -9.54
CA THR A 135 4.23 -1.19 -8.73
C THR A 135 3.17 -0.13 -9.00
N ALA A 136 3.54 1.16 -9.08
CA ALA A 136 2.61 2.24 -9.40
C ALA A 136 1.98 2.07 -10.80
N ILE A 137 2.76 1.66 -11.79
CA ILE A 137 2.26 1.35 -13.15
C ILE A 137 1.25 0.20 -13.09
N GLN A 138 1.56 -0.89 -12.38
CA GLN A 138 0.65 -2.03 -12.24
C GLN A 138 -0.65 -1.62 -11.53
N CYS A 139 -0.59 -0.79 -10.49
CA CYS A 139 -1.79 -0.26 -9.82
C CYS A 139 -2.64 0.60 -10.77
N MET A 140 -2.02 1.43 -11.60
CA MET A 140 -2.74 2.22 -12.62
C MET A 140 -3.39 1.32 -13.67
N GLN A 141 -2.66 0.33 -14.19
CA GLN A 141 -3.19 -0.65 -15.14
C GLN A 141 -4.37 -1.45 -14.56
N GLN A 142 -4.26 -1.86 -13.29
CA GLN A 142 -5.34 -2.53 -12.58
C GLN A 142 -6.56 -1.62 -12.42
N LEU A 143 -6.36 -0.33 -12.12
CA LEU A 143 -7.45 0.64 -12.03
C LEU A 143 -8.15 0.83 -13.38
N THR A 144 -7.40 1.00 -14.47
CA THR A 144 -7.96 1.11 -15.82
C THR A 144 -8.73 -0.14 -16.20
N SER A 145 -8.16 -1.32 -15.94
CA SER A 145 -8.84 -2.60 -16.19
C SER A 145 -10.12 -2.72 -15.36
N SER A 146 -10.07 -2.36 -14.08
CA SER A 146 -11.23 -2.35 -13.19
C SER A 146 -12.34 -1.42 -13.70
N GLN A 147 -12.01 -0.26 -14.26
CA GLN A 147 -13.00 0.66 -14.84
C GLN A 147 -13.61 0.15 -16.14
N HIS A 148 -12.87 -0.66 -16.90
CA HIS A 148 -13.31 -1.20 -18.18
C HIS A 148 -14.17 -2.46 -18.04
N TYR A 149 -13.78 -3.38 -17.14
CA TYR A 149 -14.40 -4.71 -17.01
C TYR A 149 -15.41 -4.83 -15.87
N LEU A 150 -15.51 -3.83 -14.98
CA LEU A 150 -16.48 -3.86 -13.89
C LEU A 150 -17.55 -2.78 -14.08
N PRO A 151 -18.78 -3.03 -13.62
CA PRO A 151 -19.88 -2.08 -13.77
C PRO A 151 -19.76 -0.85 -12.86
N GLY A 152 -18.70 -0.75 -12.03
CA GLY A 152 -18.51 0.33 -11.08
C GLY A 152 -17.22 0.19 -10.28
N ALA A 153 -16.88 1.24 -9.53
CA ALA A 153 -15.70 1.26 -8.67
C ALA A 153 -15.86 0.28 -7.50
N VAL A 154 -14.85 -0.55 -7.23
CA VAL A 154 -14.87 -1.50 -6.11
C VAL A 154 -14.39 -0.81 -4.84
N THR A 155 -15.14 -0.94 -3.74
CA THR A 155 -14.68 -0.50 -2.41
C THR A 155 -13.82 -1.58 -1.75
N ALA A 156 -12.67 -1.19 -1.20
CA ALA A 156 -11.76 -2.09 -0.50
C ALA A 156 -12.26 -2.49 0.90
N MET A 157 -13.26 -1.78 1.43
CA MET A 157 -13.75 -2.01 2.77
C MET A 157 -14.74 -3.18 2.82
N ARG A 158 -14.41 -4.19 3.63
CA ARG A 158 -15.39 -5.12 4.22
C ARG A 158 -16.26 -4.41 5.27
N MET A 159 -16.94 -3.31 4.90
CA MET A 159 -17.88 -2.66 5.81
C MET A 159 -19.28 -2.74 5.23
N GLU A 160 -20.09 -3.58 5.87
CA GLU A 160 -21.49 -3.93 5.59
C GLU A 160 -22.50 -2.77 5.69
N ASN A 161 -22.06 -1.51 5.84
CA ASN A 161 -22.94 -0.43 6.30
C ASN A 161 -23.15 0.72 5.31
N PHE A 162 -22.71 0.60 4.05
CA PHE A 162 -23.17 1.52 3.02
C PHE A 162 -24.57 1.12 2.55
N MET A 163 -25.55 1.77 3.16
CA MET A 163 -26.93 2.03 2.70
C MET A 163 -27.29 1.33 1.38
N GLN A 164 -28.12 0.31 1.52
CA GLN A 164 -28.66 -0.63 0.55
C GLN A 164 -29.51 0.00 -0.59
N ASP A 165 -29.44 1.32 -0.82
CA ASP A 165 -30.40 2.06 -1.66
C ASP A 165 -29.79 2.92 -2.78
N ASN A 166 -28.47 2.84 -3.04
CA ASN A 166 -27.90 3.47 -4.23
C ASN A 166 -27.40 2.44 -5.25
N PRO A 167 -28.13 2.15 -6.34
CA PRO A 167 -27.67 1.23 -7.39
C PRO A 167 -26.43 1.75 -8.12
N ALA A 168 -26.06 3.02 -7.94
CA ALA A 168 -24.84 3.64 -8.50
C ALA A 168 -23.66 3.72 -7.50
N GLY A 169 -23.78 3.13 -6.30
CA GLY A 169 -22.73 3.13 -5.29
C GLY A 169 -21.54 2.21 -5.64
N PRO A 170 -20.39 2.37 -4.96
CA PRO A 170 -19.24 1.50 -5.17
C PRO A 170 -19.59 0.04 -4.86
N ILE A 171 -19.12 -0.87 -5.71
CA ILE A 171 -19.39 -2.30 -5.61
C ILE A 171 -18.71 -2.86 -4.35
N PRO A 172 -19.45 -3.51 -3.43
CA PRO A 172 -18.86 -4.20 -2.28
C PRO A 172 -17.89 -5.31 -2.71
N TYR A 173 -16.83 -5.53 -1.95
CA TYR A 173 -15.84 -6.57 -2.25
C TYR A 173 -16.44 -7.99 -2.46
N PRO A 174 -17.44 -8.45 -1.67
CA PRO A 174 -18.09 -9.73 -1.93
C PRO A 174 -18.81 -9.79 -3.29
N THR A 175 -19.48 -8.71 -3.69
CA THR A 175 -20.14 -8.58 -4.99
C THR A 175 -19.11 -8.61 -6.12
N TYR A 176 -18.01 -7.89 -5.96
CA TYR A 176 -16.88 -7.95 -6.89
C TYR A 176 -16.34 -9.38 -7.05
N LEU A 177 -16.09 -10.10 -5.95
CA LEU A 177 -15.65 -11.50 -6.02
C LEU A 177 -16.67 -12.38 -6.76
N ASN A 178 -17.96 -12.15 -6.56
CA ASN A 178 -19.00 -12.87 -7.28
C ASN A 178 -18.96 -12.57 -8.78
N THR A 179 -18.87 -11.29 -9.18
CA THR A 179 -18.72 -10.88 -10.58
C THR A 179 -17.49 -11.53 -11.23
N VAL A 180 -16.34 -11.52 -10.54
CA VAL A 180 -15.12 -12.17 -11.05
C VAL A 180 -15.32 -13.67 -11.23
N ARG A 181 -15.96 -14.37 -10.28
CA ARG A 181 -16.26 -15.81 -10.44
C ARG A 181 -17.16 -16.09 -11.64
N VAL A 182 -18.20 -15.29 -11.85
CA VAL A 182 -19.10 -15.42 -13.01
C VAL A 182 -18.34 -15.19 -14.31
N HIS A 183 -17.47 -14.16 -14.38
CA HIS A 183 -16.65 -13.90 -15.55
C HIS A 183 -15.68 -15.05 -15.84
N VAL A 184 -15.02 -15.61 -14.82
CA VAL A 184 -14.12 -16.76 -14.96
C VAL A 184 -14.88 -18.00 -15.45
N GLN A 185 -16.08 -18.26 -14.92
CA GLN A 185 -16.90 -19.38 -15.36
C GLN A 185 -17.34 -19.21 -16.82
N SER A 186 -17.82 -18.03 -17.19
CA SER A 186 -18.22 -17.73 -18.57
C SER A 186 -17.05 -17.89 -19.55
N ALA A 187 -15.84 -17.47 -19.18
CA ALA A 187 -14.64 -17.68 -19.99
C ALA A 187 -14.30 -19.17 -20.17
N LYS A 188 -14.47 -19.99 -19.12
CA LYS A 188 -14.31 -21.45 -19.22
C LYS A 188 -15.36 -22.07 -20.13
N ASP A 189 -16.63 -21.68 -19.99
CA ASP A 189 -17.70 -22.21 -20.83
C ASP A 189 -17.46 -21.91 -22.33
N ILE A 190 -16.98 -20.70 -22.64
CA ILE A 190 -16.57 -20.31 -24.01
C ILE A 190 -15.38 -21.17 -24.47
N HIS A 191 -14.35 -21.32 -23.64
CA HIS A 191 -13.18 -22.13 -23.95
C HIS A 191 -13.55 -23.60 -24.25
N ASP A 192 -14.37 -24.21 -23.40
CA ASP A 192 -14.79 -25.60 -23.56
C ASP A 192 -15.67 -25.78 -24.80
N THR A 193 -16.52 -24.80 -25.11
CA THR A 193 -17.28 -24.75 -26.37
C THR A 193 -16.35 -24.69 -27.59
N LEU A 194 -15.31 -23.86 -27.54
CA LEU A 194 -14.32 -23.75 -28.62
C LEU A 194 -13.52 -25.04 -28.79
N ILE A 195 -13.13 -25.71 -27.70
CA ILE A 195 -12.46 -27.02 -27.75
C ILE A 195 -13.38 -28.06 -28.39
N SER A 196 -14.65 -28.13 -27.97
CA SER A 196 -15.62 -29.08 -28.52
C SER A 196 -15.83 -28.84 -30.02
N ALA A 197 -15.96 -27.57 -30.44
CA ALA A 197 -16.07 -27.21 -31.84
C ALA A 197 -14.83 -27.62 -32.65
N ALA A 198 -13.62 -27.36 -32.13
CA ALA A 198 -12.36 -27.73 -32.79
C ALA A 198 -12.19 -29.25 -32.94
N GLN A 199 -12.59 -30.02 -31.92
CA GLN A 199 -12.58 -31.49 -31.97
C GLN A 199 -13.59 -32.03 -32.99
N ASN A 200 -14.80 -31.47 -33.05
CA ASN A 200 -15.81 -31.85 -34.03
C ASN A 200 -15.35 -31.58 -35.47
N ILE A 201 -14.64 -30.47 -35.72
CA ILE A 201 -14.05 -30.16 -37.02
C ILE A 201 -12.94 -31.16 -37.36
N SER A 202 -12.05 -31.45 -36.40
CA SER A 202 -10.92 -32.37 -36.62
C SER A 202 -11.34 -33.82 -36.84
N GLN A 203 -12.57 -34.19 -36.48
CA GLN A 203 -13.17 -35.51 -36.73
C GLN A 203 -13.99 -35.55 -38.04
N ALA A 204 -14.28 -34.39 -38.64
CA ALA A 204 -15.04 -34.29 -39.88
C ALA A 204 -14.16 -34.37 -41.14
N ASP A 205 -12.83 -34.22 -40.99
CA ASP A 205 -11.78 -34.50 -41.98
C ASP A 205 -11.16 -35.90 -41.75
#